data_AF-A0A654U7Q0-F1
#
_entry.id   AF-A0A654U7Q0-F1
#
_cell.length_a   1.000
_cell.length_b   1.000
_cell.length_c   1.000
_cell.angle_alpha   90.00
_cell.angle_beta   90.00
_cell.angle_gamma   90.00
#
_symmetry.space_group_name_H-M   'P 1'
#
loop_
_entity.id
_entity.type
_entity.pdbx_description
1 polymer ?
#
loop_
_entity_poly.entity_id
_entity_poly.type
_entity_poly.pdbx_seq_one_letter_code
_entity_poly.pdbx_strand_id
1 'polypeptide(L)'
;MLVLLHLDESVQRPSTGDAVLAGGRTVGRLGTVVEHVELGPVALALLKRGLPGDTALVTGPEAEVAAVIDVDSLPPADDVGAGRRAVERLRGGIR
;
A
#
# COMPACT_ATOMS: atom_id res chain seq x y z
N MET A 1 2.76 4.17 -3.57
CA MET A 1 3.34 4.42 -2.25
C MET A 1 3.52 3.09 -1.56
N LEU A 2 4.56 2.95 -0.76
CA LEU A 2 4.76 1.79 0.10
C LEU A 2 4.16 2.11 1.46
N VAL A 3 3.28 1.25 1.97
CA VAL A 3 2.59 1.42 3.25
C VAL A 3 2.56 0.09 4.00
N LEU A 4 2.30 0.15 5.32
CA LEU A 4 1.96 -1.01 6.13
C LEU A 4 0.44 -1.21 6.14
N LEU A 5 0.00 -2.46 6.02
CA LEU A 5 -1.39 -2.87 6.14
C LEU A 5 -1.55 -3.77 7.36
N HIS A 6 -2.57 -3.48 8.17
CA HIS A 6 -3.11 -4.42 9.14
C HIS A 6 -4.09 -5.32 8.41
N LEU A 7 -3.97 -6.63 8.61
CA LEU A 7 -4.83 -7.63 7.99
C LEU A 7 -5.81 -8.18 9.01
N ASP A 8 -6.99 -8.57 8.55
CA ASP A 8 -7.90 -9.34 9.39
C ASP A 8 -7.37 -10.77 9.62
N GLU A 9 -7.80 -11.38 10.72
CA GLU A 9 -7.54 -12.77 11.06
C GLU A 9 -8.35 -13.69 10.13
N SER A 10 -7.80 -13.98 8.95
CA SER A 10 -8.43 -14.85 7.96
C SER A 10 -7.96 -16.30 8.07
N VAL A 11 -8.84 -17.24 7.69
CA VAL A 11 -8.53 -18.69 7.65
C VAL A 11 -7.39 -18.98 6.66
N GLN A 12 -7.39 -18.29 5.52
CA GLN A 12 -6.36 -18.37 4.52
C GLN A 12 -5.57 -17.07 4.47
N ARG A 13 -4.24 -17.17 4.66
CA ARG A 13 -3.35 -16.01 4.55
C ARG A 13 -3.24 -15.56 3.09
N PRO A 14 -3.33 -14.25 2.82
CA PRO A 14 -3.06 -13.71 1.50
C PRO A 14 -1.56 -13.85 1.19
N SER A 15 -1.25 -13.94 -0.10
CA SER A 15 0.10 -14.15 -0.60
C SER A 15 0.71 -12.85 -1.14
N THR A 16 2.04 -12.78 -1.11
CA THR A 16 2.77 -11.70 -1.76
C THR A 16 2.42 -11.62 -3.24
N GLY A 17 2.09 -10.42 -3.71
CA GLY A 17 1.66 -10.16 -5.09
C GLY A 17 0.15 -10.12 -5.28
N ASP A 18 -0.65 -10.57 -4.29
CA ASP A 18 -2.11 -10.49 -4.35
C ASP A 18 -2.59 -9.06 -4.61
N ALA A 19 -3.68 -8.94 -5.36
CA ALA A 19 -4.26 -7.65 -5.68
C ALA A 19 -4.88 -7.02 -4.43
N VAL A 20 -4.57 -5.75 -4.18
CA VAL A 20 -5.28 -4.96 -3.16
C VAL A 20 -6.37 -4.17 -3.86
N LEU A 21 -7.62 -4.36 -3.43
CA LEU A 21 -8.80 -3.78 -4.04
C LEU A 21 -9.45 -2.74 -3.13
N ALA A 22 -10.01 -1.69 -3.75
CA ALA A 22 -10.90 -0.73 -3.10
C ALA A 22 -12.18 -0.58 -3.93
N GLY A 23 -13.34 -0.92 -3.36
CA GLY A 23 -14.61 -0.93 -4.08
C GLY A 23 -14.57 -1.78 -5.35
N GLY A 24 -13.94 -2.96 -5.28
CA GLY A 24 -13.81 -3.90 -6.41
C GLY A 24 -12.77 -3.53 -7.47
N ARG A 25 -12.02 -2.43 -7.32
CA ARG A 25 -10.97 -2.02 -8.26
C ARG A 25 -9.59 -2.22 -7.67
N THR A 26 -8.66 -2.78 -8.45
CA THR A 26 -7.27 -2.88 -8.05
C THR A 26 -6.64 -1.51 -7.85
N VAL A 27 -6.18 -1.25 -6.63
CA VAL A 27 -5.48 -0.03 -6.23
C VAL A 27 -4.02 -0.29 -5.86
N GLY A 28 -3.60 -1.55 -5.82
CA GLY A 28 -2.23 -1.90 -5.48
C GLY A 28 -1.99 -3.39 -5.49
N ARG A 29 -0.87 -3.78 -4.88
CA ARG A 29 -0.52 -5.17 -4.65
C ARG A 29 0.08 -5.37 -3.26
N LEU A 30 -0.13 -6.56 -2.71
CA LEU A 30 0.46 -6.99 -1.47
C LEU A 30 1.95 -7.28 -1.66
N GLY A 31 2.75 -6.93 -0.66
CA GLY A 31 4.16 -7.23 -0.53
C GLY A 31 4.37 -8.39 0.44
N THR A 32 5.40 -8.29 1.28
CA THR A 32 5.70 -9.29 2.30
C THR A 32 4.61 -9.31 3.37
N VAL A 33 4.11 -10.50 3.69
CA VAL A 33 3.11 -10.77 4.73
C VAL A 33 3.81 -11.45 5.90
N VAL A 34 3.58 -10.98 7.12
CA VAL A 34 4.22 -11.52 8.34
C VAL A 34 3.25 -11.55 9.51
N GLU A 35 3.51 -12.46 10.45
CA GLU A 35 2.90 -12.45 11.78
C GLU A 35 3.77 -11.62 12.72
N HIS A 36 3.31 -10.43 13.11
CA HIS A 36 4.03 -9.56 14.02
C HIS A 36 3.60 -9.84 15.45
N VAL A 37 4.56 -9.95 16.38
CA VAL A 37 4.31 -10.35 17.78
C VAL A 37 3.33 -9.42 18.51
N GLU A 38 3.39 -8.11 18.26
CA GLU A 38 2.49 -7.12 18.88
C GLU A 38 1.27 -6.75 18.02
N LEU A 39 1.46 -6.53 16.72
CA LEU A 39 0.41 -6.06 15.82
C LEU A 39 -0.47 -7.18 15.26
N GLY A 40 -0.06 -8.44 15.44
CA GLY A 40 -0.67 -9.58 14.76
C GLY A 40 -0.34 -9.56 13.26
N PRO A 41 -1.29 -9.91 12.38
CA PRO A 41 -1.00 -10.04 10.97
C PRO A 41 -0.90 -8.72 10.22
N VAL A 42 0.26 -8.53 9.60
CA VAL A 42 0.56 -7.32 8.84
C VAL A 42 1.22 -7.64 7.51
N ALA A 43 1.12 -6.69 6.58
CA ALA A 43 1.80 -6.78 5.30
C ALA A 43 2.32 -5.43 4.83
N LEU A 44 3.42 -5.45 4.09
CA LEU A 44 3.78 -4.31 3.24
C LEU A 44 2.88 -4.30 2.01
N ALA A 45 2.54 -3.12 1.48
CA ALA A 45 1.78 -3.01 0.25
C ALA A 45 2.23 -1.83 -0.62
N LEU A 46 2.17 -2.02 -1.94
CA LEU A 46 2.34 -0.95 -2.91
C LEU A 46 0.98 -0.48 -3.40
N LEU A 47 0.56 0.72 -2.98
CA LEU A 47 -0.75 1.29 -3.33
C LEU A 47 -0.62 2.50 -4.28
N LYS A 48 -1.71 2.83 -4.97
CA LYS A 48 -1.85 4.04 -5.76
C LYS A 48 -1.62 5.27 -4.89
N ARG A 49 -1.01 6.31 -5.48
CA ARG A 49 -0.75 7.58 -4.76
C ARG A 49 -2.08 8.33 -4.52
N GLY A 50 -2.18 9.02 -3.38
CA GLY A 50 -3.36 9.82 -3.02
C GLY A 50 -4.56 9.01 -2.54
N LEU A 51 -4.37 7.74 -2.19
CA LEU A 51 -5.40 6.93 -1.55
C LEU A 51 -5.58 7.41 -0.10
N PRO A 52 -6.81 7.76 0.34
CA PRO A 52 -7.06 8.11 1.74
C PRO A 52 -6.71 6.96 2.69
N GLY A 53 -6.18 7.27 3.88
CA GLY A 53 -5.78 6.27 4.87
C GLY A 53 -6.94 5.44 5.42
N ASP A 54 -8.16 5.97 5.39
CA ASP A 54 -9.40 5.33 5.82
C ASP A 54 -10.11 4.55 4.69
N THR A 55 -9.46 4.39 3.54
CA THR A 55 -10.03 3.61 2.44
C THR A 55 -10.19 2.14 2.86
N ALA A 56 -11.41 1.60 2.75
CA ALA A 56 -11.66 0.17 2.96
C ALA A 56 -10.98 -0.65 1.86
N LEU A 57 -10.11 -1.59 2.27
CA LEU A 57 -9.37 -2.46 1.35
C LEU A 57 -9.67 -3.93 1.60
N VAL A 58 -9.57 -4.71 0.54
CA VAL A 58 -9.60 -6.17 0.59
C VAL A 58 -8.47 -6.74 -0.27
N THR A 59 -7.96 -7.92 0.11
CA THR A 59 -6.89 -8.64 -0.58
C THR A 59 -7.12 -10.15 -0.50
N GLY A 60 -6.25 -10.92 -1.16
CA GLY A 60 -6.37 -12.37 -1.25
C GLY A 60 -6.96 -12.84 -2.58
N PRO A 61 -6.89 -14.15 -2.88
CA PRO A 61 -7.33 -14.71 -4.15
C PRO A 61 -8.81 -14.44 -4.46
N GLU A 62 -9.65 -14.39 -3.43
CA GLU A 62 -11.10 -14.14 -3.54
C GLU A 62 -11.52 -12.80 -2.92
N ALA A 63 -10.56 -11.90 -2.66
CA ALA A 63 -10.81 -10.62 -2.00
C ALA A 63 -11.52 -10.75 -0.64
N GLU A 64 -11.20 -11.82 0.08
CA GLU A 64 -11.84 -12.23 1.34
C GLU A 64 -11.15 -11.66 2.59
N VAL A 65 -9.92 -11.17 2.47
CA VAL A 65 -9.14 -10.67 3.59
C VAL A 65 -9.25 -9.16 3.66
N ALA A 66 -9.90 -8.64 4.70
CA ALA A 66 -9.95 -7.21 4.94
C ALA A 66 -8.57 -6.67 5.30
N ALA A 67 -8.26 -5.46 4.81
CA ALA A 67 -7.01 -4.77 5.10
C ALA A 67 -7.25 -3.29 5.40
N VAL A 68 -6.47 -2.75 6.34
CA VAL A 68 -6.53 -1.33 6.74
C VAL A 68 -5.14 -0.74 6.65
N ILE A 69 -5.05 0.48 6.10
CA ILE A 69 -3.77 1.20 6.01
C ILE A 69 -3.38 1.68 7.41
N ASP A 70 -2.13 1.40 7.79
CA ASP A 70 -1.52 2.09 8.91
C ASP A 70 -1.24 3.55 8.52
N VAL A 71 -1.95 4.48 9.16
CA VAL A 71 -1.87 5.92 8.89
C VAL A 71 -0.47 6.47 9.18
N ASP A 72 0.25 5.92 10.14
CA ASP A 72 1.60 6.37 10.50
C ASP A 72 2.63 5.96 9.43
N SER A 73 2.28 5.01 8.55
CA SER A 73 3.10 4.61 7.42
C SER A 73 2.86 5.46 6.16
N LEU A 74 1.88 6.37 6.16
CA LEU A 74 1.56 7.18 4.99
C LEU A 74 2.70 8.15 4.68
N PRO A 75 3.14 8.24 3.40
CA PRO A 75 4.09 9.26 3.02
C PRO A 75 3.45 10.66 3.14
N PRO A 76 4.26 11.71 3.33
CA PRO A 76 3.78 13.09 3.34
C PRO A 76 2.97 13.42 2.08
N ALA A 77 1.87 14.16 2.24
CA ALA A 77 0.93 14.46 1.16
C ALA A 77 1.55 15.28 0.01
N ASP A 78 2.51 16.15 0.32
CA ASP A 78 3.03 17.18 -0.60
C ASP A 78 4.33 16.79 -1.31
N ASP A 79 4.72 15.51 -1.25
CA ASP A 79 6.02 15.11 -1.78
C ASP A 79 6.01 15.05 -3.31
N VAL A 80 6.83 15.92 -3.94
CA VAL A 80 7.01 15.94 -5.39
C VAL A 80 7.49 14.55 -5.83
N GLY A 81 6.73 13.91 -6.71
CA GLY A 81 7.05 12.56 -7.16
C GLY A 81 8.47 12.45 -7.72
N ALA A 82 9.18 11.37 -7.39
CA ALA A 82 10.58 11.17 -7.80
C ALA A 82 10.84 11.43 -9.29
N GLY A 83 9.91 11.05 -10.17
CA GLY A 83 9.99 11.35 -11.60
C GLY A 83 9.93 12.85 -11.92
N ARG A 84 9.02 13.61 -11.27
CA ARG A 84 8.95 15.06 -11.43
C ARG A 84 10.20 15.74 -10.89
N ARG A 85 10.69 15.33 -9.71
CA ARG A 85 11.97 15.82 -9.16
C ARG A 85 13.14 15.55 -10.10
N ALA A 86 13.17 14.37 -10.74
CA ALA A 86 14.19 14.02 -11.71
C ALA A 86 14.12 14.90 -12.97
N VAL A 87 12.91 15.14 -13.50
CA VAL A 87 12.71 16.03 -14.67
C VAL A 87 13.09 17.47 -14.34
N GLU A 88 12.71 17.99 -13.16
CA GLU A 88 13.07 19.34 -12.72
C GLU A 88 14.59 19.51 -12.58
N ARG A 89 15.29 18.52 -12.02
CA ARG A 89 16.76 18.50 -11.97
C ARG A 89 17.39 18.48 -13.36
N LEU A 90 16.87 17.64 -14.27
CA LEU A 90 17.35 17.56 -15.65
C LEU A 90 17.19 18.90 -16.38
N ARG A 91 16.04 19.56 -16.22
CA ARG A 91 15.78 20.88 -16.83
C ARG A 91 16.61 21.99 -16.19
N GLY A 92 16.88 21.92 -14.89
CA GLY A 92 17.67 22.91 -14.16
C GLY A 92 19.20 22.81 -14.37
N GLY A 93 19.70 21.66 -14.82
CA GLY A 93 21.13 21.42 -15.07
C GLY A 93 21.65 21.83 -16.46
N ILE A 94 20.79 22.37 -17.34
CA ILE A 94 21.16 22.81 -18.71
C ILE A 94 21.54 24.31 -18.70
N ARG A 95 22.28 24.78 -17.71
CA ARG A 95 22.80 26.16 -17.70
C ARG A 95 24.27 26.20 -17.34
#